data_AF-A0A8X8KJT3-F1
#
_entry.id   AF-A0A8X8KJT3-F1
#
_cell.length_a   1.000
_cell.length_b   1.000
_cell.length_c   1.000
_cell.angle_alpha   90.00
_cell.angle_beta   90.00
_cell.angle_gamma   90.00
#
_symmetry.space_group_name_H-M   'P 1'
#
loop_
_entity.id
_entity.type
_entity.pdbx_description
1 polymer ?
#
loop_
_entity_poly.entity_id
_entity_poly.type
_entity_poly.pdbx_seq_one_letter_code
_entity_poly.pdbx_strand_id
1 'polypeptide(L)'
;MNDSHIEFLKMIVPIIAVVVSYLLGLAASKSNYKKSVKKEIYNNYYSEILKLCYGLPSQSLLDFFSFISYYHNEKLSKIIIDNFQYVPNTILDNWKKYNLALKKFNHETLAKDIQKKEVLSKILDYHSHLIIKKSLQESEKLSKELKLSQLSTQLLSEMYSTEHYRNELPKQELIQKYYLQELL
;
A
#
# COMPACT_ATOMS: atom_id res chain seq x y z
N MET A 1 56.00 30.68 -18.19
CA MET A 1 54.93 29.76 -17.70
C MET A 1 55.59 28.41 -17.47
N ASN A 2 55.50 27.69 -16.35
CA ASN A 2 54.76 27.90 -15.11
C ASN A 2 55.15 26.76 -14.13
N ASP A 3 56.44 26.54 -13.84
CA ASP A 3 56.88 25.35 -13.06
C ASP A 3 56.24 25.27 -11.67
N SER A 4 56.08 26.41 -10.98
CA SER A 4 55.35 26.48 -9.71
C SER A 4 53.87 26.12 -9.84
N HIS A 5 53.24 26.46 -10.98
CA HIS A 5 51.86 26.11 -11.26
C HIS A 5 51.68 24.63 -11.58
N ILE A 6 52.67 24.01 -12.24
CA ILE A 6 52.66 22.57 -12.52
C ILE A 6 52.82 21.78 -11.21
N GLU A 7 53.70 22.20 -10.31
CA GLU A 7 53.83 21.60 -8.97
C GLU A 7 52.59 21.81 -8.12
N PHE A 8 52.00 23.02 -8.14
CA PHE A 8 50.77 23.32 -7.42
C PHE A 8 49.58 22.48 -7.94
N LEU A 9 49.47 22.31 -9.26
CA LEU A 9 48.49 21.40 -9.87
C LEU A 9 48.73 19.94 -9.46
N LYS A 10 49.98 19.47 -9.45
CA LYS A 10 50.32 18.11 -8.99
C LYS A 10 49.96 17.86 -7.52
N MET A 11 49.96 18.90 -6.69
CA MET A 11 49.57 18.80 -5.28
C MET A 11 48.05 18.89 -5.09
N ILE A 12 47.37 19.76 -5.86
CA ILE A 12 45.92 20.00 -5.72
C ILE A 12 45.07 18.88 -6.34
N VAL A 13 45.47 18.34 -7.50
CA VAL A 13 44.70 17.32 -8.21
C VAL A 13 44.42 16.08 -7.34
N PRO A 14 45.40 15.51 -6.60
CA PRO A 14 45.15 14.41 -5.67
C PRO A 14 44.19 14.78 -4.53
N ILE A 15 44.30 15.99 -3.98
CA ILE A 15 43.42 16.46 -2.90
C ILE A 15 41.98 16.57 -3.41
N ILE A 16 41.78 17.17 -4.59
CA ILE A 16 40.46 17.24 -5.23
C ILE A 16 39.93 15.84 -5.52
N ALA A 17 40.77 14.93 -6.01
CA ALA A 17 40.35 13.55 -6.29
C ALA A 17 39.86 12.84 -5.02
N VAL A 18 40.57 12.96 -3.89
CA VAL A 18 40.15 12.38 -2.60
C VAL A 18 38.80 12.96 -2.15
N VAL A 19 38.62 14.28 -2.24
CA VAL A 19 37.36 14.93 -1.88
C VAL A 19 36.22 14.47 -2.78
N VAL A 20 36.43 14.40 -4.09
CA VAL A 20 35.43 13.92 -5.05
C VAL A 20 35.08 12.46 -4.79
N SER A 21 36.06 11.58 -4.57
CA SER A 21 35.84 10.18 -4.22
C SER A 21 35.05 10.01 -2.92
N TYR A 22 35.35 10.81 -1.89
CA TYR A 22 34.61 10.81 -0.64
C TYR A 22 33.15 11.24 -0.83
N LEU A 23 32.91 12.32 -1.57
CA LEU A 23 31.56 12.80 -1.87
C LEU A 23 30.75 11.77 -2.70
N LEU A 24 31.38 11.14 -3.69
CA LEU A 24 30.78 10.06 -4.47
C LEU A 24 30.46 8.85 -3.60
N GLY A 25 31.36 8.47 -2.69
CA GLY A 25 31.14 7.38 -1.74
C GLY A 25 29.96 7.65 -0.80
N LEU A 26 29.86 8.86 -0.25
CA LEU A 26 28.72 9.28 0.56
C LEU A 26 27.40 9.27 -0.21
N ALA A 27 27.42 9.78 -1.45
CA ALA A 27 26.23 9.80 -2.31
C ALA A 27 25.77 8.37 -2.65
N ALA A 28 26.71 7.48 -2.99
CA ALA A 28 26.45 6.07 -3.24
C ALA A 28 25.89 5.36 -2.00
N SER A 29 26.46 5.60 -0.82
CA SER A 29 25.98 5.02 0.44
C SER A 29 24.55 5.45 0.76
N LYS A 30 24.23 6.74 0.65
CA LYS A 30 22.86 7.26 0.85
C LYS A 30 21.88 6.68 -0.16
N SER A 31 22.29 6.57 -1.42
CA SER A 31 21.47 5.97 -2.49
C SER A 31 21.20 4.50 -2.22
N ASN A 32 22.22 3.73 -1.83
CA ASN A 32 22.11 2.31 -1.49
C ASN A 32 21.21 2.09 -0.28
N TYR A 33 21.34 2.90 0.77
CA TYR A 33 20.45 2.86 1.93
C TYR A 33 19.00 3.12 1.53
N LYS A 34 18.73 4.18 0.76
CA LYS A 34 17.38 4.50 0.26
C LYS A 34 16.80 3.37 -0.58
N LYS A 35 17.62 2.74 -1.42
CA LYS A 35 17.22 1.57 -2.22
C LYS A 35 16.91 0.36 -1.35
N SER A 36 17.69 0.12 -0.30
CA SER A 36 17.46 -0.97 0.67
C SER A 36 16.11 -0.81 1.38
N VAL A 37 15.83 0.39 1.92
CA VAL A 37 14.56 0.69 2.58
C VAL A 37 13.38 0.50 1.63
N LYS A 38 13.49 0.99 0.38
CA LYS A 38 12.46 0.78 -0.65
C LYS A 38 12.21 -0.71 -0.91
N LYS A 39 13.28 -1.51 -1.01
CA LYS A 39 13.16 -2.96 -1.21
C LYS A 39 12.53 -3.66 -0.01
N GLU A 40 12.86 -3.23 1.20
CA GLU A 40 12.26 -3.73 2.43
C GLU A 40 10.75 -3.45 2.47
N ILE A 41 10.34 -2.21 2.19
CA ILE A 41 8.92 -1.84 2.09
C ILE A 41 8.20 -2.71 1.06
N TYR A 42 8.80 -2.88 -0.13
CA TYR A 42 8.24 -3.73 -1.17
C TYR A 42 8.04 -5.18 -0.72
N ASN A 43 9.08 -5.76 -0.10
CA ASN A 43 9.05 -7.16 0.30
C ASN A 43 8.11 -7.43 1.47
N ASN A 44 8.06 -6.53 2.46
CA ASN A 44 7.33 -6.78 3.71
C ASN A 44 5.86 -6.38 3.61
N TYR A 45 5.54 -5.31 2.87
CA TYR A 45 4.17 -4.81 2.75
C TYR A 45 3.55 -5.15 1.39
N TYR A 46 4.10 -4.61 0.29
CA TYR A 46 3.45 -4.71 -1.02
C TYR A 46 3.43 -6.15 -1.57
N SER A 47 4.48 -6.95 -1.32
CA SER A 47 4.52 -8.35 -1.72
C SER A 47 3.46 -9.19 -1.00
N GLU A 48 3.19 -8.92 0.28
CA GLU A 48 2.14 -9.62 1.02
C GLU A 48 0.75 -9.28 0.47
N ILE A 49 0.48 -8.01 0.14
CA ILE A 49 -0.76 -7.62 -0.54
C ILE A 49 -0.89 -8.32 -1.90
N LEU A 50 0.18 -8.34 -2.71
CA LEU A 50 0.20 -9.02 -4.00
C LEU A 50 -0.10 -10.52 -3.85
N LYS A 51 0.56 -11.21 -2.90
CA LYS A 51 0.33 -12.63 -2.61
C LYS A 51 -1.13 -12.89 -2.25
N LEU A 52 -1.74 -12.04 -1.43
CA LEU A 52 -3.15 -12.18 -1.11
C LEU A 52 -4.05 -12.04 -2.34
N CYS A 53 -3.80 -11.05 -3.19
CA CYS A 53 -4.62 -10.81 -4.37
C CYS A 53 -4.50 -11.95 -5.39
N TYR A 54 -3.28 -12.41 -5.66
CA TYR A 54 -3.04 -13.52 -6.59
C TYR A 54 -3.51 -14.88 -6.07
N GLY A 55 -3.64 -15.04 -4.76
CA GLY A 55 -4.16 -16.27 -4.18
C GLY A 55 -5.67 -16.44 -4.36
N LEU A 56 -6.40 -15.38 -4.74
CA LEU A 56 -7.84 -15.45 -4.99
C LEU A 56 -8.17 -16.10 -6.34
N PRO A 57 -9.31 -16.80 -6.45
CA PRO A 57 -9.75 -17.42 -7.70
C PRO A 57 -10.17 -16.39 -8.75
N SER A 58 -10.56 -15.18 -8.33
CA SER A 58 -10.90 -14.07 -9.22
C SER A 58 -10.06 -12.85 -8.88
N GLN A 59 -9.38 -12.29 -9.88
CA GLN A 59 -8.62 -11.04 -9.76
C GLN A 59 -9.49 -9.80 -10.00
N SER A 60 -10.74 -9.98 -10.47
CA SER A 60 -11.68 -8.87 -10.66
C SER A 60 -12.31 -8.40 -9.34
N LEU A 61 -12.51 -9.35 -8.42
CA LEU A 61 -13.16 -9.17 -7.11
C LEU A 61 -12.11 -9.16 -6.00
N LEU A 62 -11.52 -7.98 -5.79
CA LEU A 62 -10.53 -7.74 -4.74
C LEU A 62 -11.14 -6.86 -3.64
N ASP A 63 -11.94 -7.48 -2.79
CA ASP A 63 -12.76 -6.84 -1.75
C ASP A 63 -12.86 -7.68 -0.47
N PHE A 64 -13.50 -7.15 0.56
CA PHE A 64 -13.58 -7.77 1.87
C PHE A 64 -14.29 -9.13 1.80
N PHE A 65 -15.43 -9.22 1.13
CA PHE A 65 -16.23 -10.43 1.08
C PHE A 65 -15.48 -11.56 0.38
N SER A 66 -14.79 -11.27 -0.72
CA SER A 66 -13.99 -12.26 -1.46
C SER A 66 -12.84 -12.79 -0.61
N PHE A 67 -12.15 -11.90 0.11
CA PHE A 67 -11.03 -12.29 0.98
C PHE A 67 -11.50 -13.13 2.18
N ILE A 68 -12.58 -12.74 2.85
CA ILE A 68 -13.11 -13.49 3.99
C ILE A 68 -13.66 -14.85 3.54
N SER A 69 -14.38 -14.90 2.41
CA SER A 69 -14.97 -16.13 1.91
C SER A 69 -13.92 -17.16 1.53
N TYR A 70 -12.80 -16.72 0.95
CA TYR A 70 -11.73 -17.61 0.49
C TYR A 70 -10.71 -17.96 1.57
N TYR A 71 -10.23 -16.98 2.35
CA TYR A 71 -9.18 -17.20 3.34
C TYR A 71 -9.71 -17.54 4.74
N HIS A 72 -11.02 -17.41 4.97
CA HIS A 72 -11.69 -17.60 6.26
C HIS A 72 -11.12 -16.77 7.42
N ASN A 73 -10.32 -15.76 7.12
CA ASN A 73 -9.67 -14.90 8.10
C ASN A 73 -9.39 -13.52 7.50
N GLU A 74 -9.45 -12.51 8.35
CA GLU A 74 -9.09 -11.15 7.98
C GLU A 74 -7.56 -11.03 7.95
N LYS A 75 -7.00 -11.02 6.74
CA LYS A 75 -5.55 -10.89 6.51
C LYS A 75 -5.11 -9.46 6.19
N LEU A 76 -6.01 -8.62 5.69
CA LEU A 76 -5.69 -7.28 5.21
C LEU A 76 -5.25 -6.35 6.36
N SER A 77 -6.00 -6.31 7.46
CA SER A 77 -5.63 -5.51 8.64
C SER A 77 -4.37 -6.04 9.30
N LYS A 78 -4.18 -7.36 9.32
CA LYS A 78 -2.94 -7.95 9.86
C LYS A 78 -1.71 -7.45 9.11
N ILE A 79 -1.72 -7.48 7.78
CA ILE A 79 -0.61 -6.97 6.96
C ILE A 79 -0.34 -5.49 7.25
N ILE A 80 -1.39 -4.68 7.38
CA ILE A 80 -1.25 -3.24 7.67
C ILE A 80 -0.66 -3.00 9.06
N ILE A 81 -1.11 -3.74 10.07
CA ILE A 81 -0.61 -3.61 11.45
C ILE A 81 0.87 -4.01 11.52
N ASP A 82 1.23 -5.15 10.92
CA ASP A 82 2.60 -5.68 10.93
C ASP A 82 3.59 -4.75 10.19
N ASN A 83 3.08 -3.89 9.31
CA ASN A 83 3.88 -3.00 8.46
C ASN A 83 3.55 -1.51 8.65
N PHE A 84 2.89 -1.13 9.74
CA PHE A 84 2.27 0.20 9.91
C PHE A 84 3.20 1.37 9.57
N GLN A 85 4.48 1.28 9.95
CA GLN A 85 5.52 2.29 9.69
C GLN A 85 5.81 2.57 8.22
N TYR A 86 5.42 1.66 7.32
CA TYR A 86 5.66 1.74 5.88
C TYR A 86 4.41 2.14 5.08
N VAL A 87 3.23 2.12 5.70
CA VAL A 87 1.95 2.28 4.99
C VAL A 87 1.66 3.78 4.76
N PRO A 88 1.42 4.21 3.50
CA PRO A 88 1.05 5.59 3.21
C PRO A 88 -0.23 6.04 3.93
N ASN A 89 -0.28 7.30 4.37
CA ASN A 89 -1.45 7.88 5.05
C ASN A 89 -2.75 7.74 4.27
N THR A 90 -2.70 7.86 2.95
CA THR A 90 -3.88 7.71 2.07
C THR A 90 -4.50 6.31 2.13
N ILE A 91 -3.71 5.30 2.48
CA ILE A 91 -4.15 3.92 2.71
C ILE A 91 -4.63 3.80 4.16
N LEU A 92 -3.88 4.33 5.13
CA LEU A 92 -4.24 4.32 6.55
C LEU A 92 -5.60 4.96 6.83
N ASP A 93 -5.96 6.03 6.13
CA ASP A 93 -7.26 6.69 6.32
C ASP A 93 -8.43 5.81 5.88
N ASN A 94 -8.24 5.01 4.82
CA ASN A 94 -9.25 4.02 4.42
C ASN A 94 -9.25 2.83 5.37
N TRP A 95 -8.07 2.41 5.84
CA TRP A 95 -7.94 1.34 6.83
C TRP A 95 -8.61 1.68 8.16
N LYS A 96 -8.56 2.93 8.64
CA LYS A 96 -9.28 3.35 9.85
C LYS A 96 -10.79 3.11 9.71
N LYS A 97 -11.39 3.57 8.61
CA LYS A 97 -12.82 3.40 8.31
C LYS A 97 -13.19 1.93 8.17
N TYR A 98 -12.39 1.20 7.41
CA TYR A 98 -12.51 -0.25 7.23
C TYR A 98 -12.44 -1.00 8.57
N ASN A 99 -11.45 -0.73 9.42
CA ASN A 99 -11.27 -1.41 10.70
C ASN A 99 -12.41 -1.08 11.68
N LEU A 100 -12.90 0.16 11.68
CA LEU A 100 -14.07 0.53 12.48
C LEU A 100 -15.35 -0.19 11.99
N ALA A 101 -15.54 -0.26 10.67
CA ALA A 101 -16.64 -1.01 10.05
C ALA A 101 -16.53 -2.51 10.38
N LEU A 102 -15.32 -3.08 10.37
CA LEU A 102 -15.05 -4.48 10.66
C LEU A 102 -15.35 -4.82 12.11
N LYS A 103 -14.95 -3.96 13.05
CA LYS A 103 -15.31 -4.10 14.47
C LYS A 103 -16.82 -4.11 14.65
N LYS A 104 -17.54 -3.17 14.03
CA LYS A 104 -19.01 -3.14 14.05
C LYS A 104 -19.57 -4.44 13.44
N PHE A 105 -19.11 -4.84 12.26
CA PHE A 105 -19.55 -6.07 11.59
C PHE A 105 -19.40 -7.31 12.48
N ASN A 106 -18.23 -7.47 13.12
CA ASN A 106 -17.95 -8.57 14.02
C ASN A 106 -18.77 -8.49 15.33
N HIS A 107 -18.98 -7.31 15.92
CA HIS A 107 -19.86 -7.19 17.09
C HIS A 107 -21.32 -7.50 16.77
N GLU A 108 -21.81 -7.11 15.60
CA GLU A 108 -23.16 -7.42 15.12
C GLU A 108 -23.31 -8.90 14.71
N THR A 109 -22.23 -9.71 14.73
CA THR A 109 -22.38 -11.16 14.53
C THR A 109 -23.13 -11.89 15.62
N LEU A 110 -23.28 -11.25 16.80
CA LEU A 110 -23.95 -11.82 17.97
C LEU A 110 -25.48 -11.52 18.02
N ALA A 111 -26.05 -10.71 17.13
CA ALA A 111 -27.47 -10.29 17.20
C ALA A 111 -28.20 -10.18 15.85
N LYS A 112 -29.54 -10.23 15.92
CA LYS A 112 -30.58 -10.52 14.90
C LYS A 112 -30.69 -9.60 13.66
N ASP A 113 -29.79 -8.64 13.41
CA ASP A 113 -29.96 -7.65 12.33
C ASP A 113 -29.14 -7.99 11.06
N ILE A 114 -29.70 -8.89 10.23
CA ILE A 114 -29.13 -9.29 8.93
C ILE A 114 -28.96 -8.08 8.00
N GLN A 115 -29.88 -7.12 8.05
CA GLN A 115 -29.85 -5.94 7.18
C GLN A 115 -28.67 -5.03 7.52
N LYS A 116 -28.38 -4.82 8.81
CA LYS A 116 -27.21 -4.05 9.24
C LYS A 116 -25.90 -4.69 8.82
N LYS A 117 -25.79 -6.03 8.85
CA LYS A 117 -24.61 -6.75 8.36
C LYS A 117 -24.38 -6.53 6.86
N GLU A 118 -25.44 -6.60 6.06
CA GLU A 118 -25.35 -6.38 4.62
C GLU A 118 -24.91 -4.93 4.29
N VAL A 119 -25.40 -3.97 5.07
CA VAL A 119 -24.96 -2.57 4.97
C VAL A 119 -23.47 -2.43 5.30
N LEU A 120 -23.01 -3.08 6.37
CA LEU A 120 -21.62 -3.05 6.79
C LEU A 120 -20.69 -3.78 5.80
N SER A 121 -21.13 -4.90 5.20
CA SER A 121 -20.32 -5.62 4.20
C SER A 121 -20.04 -4.75 2.98
N LYS A 122 -21.05 -4.01 2.47
CA LYS A 122 -20.88 -3.06 1.35
C LYS A 122 -19.85 -1.96 1.67
N ILE A 123 -19.85 -1.44 2.89
CA ILE A 123 -18.85 -0.45 3.34
C ILE A 123 -17.45 -1.09 3.43
N LEU A 124 -17.38 -2.32 3.92
CA LEU A 124 -16.12 -3.08 4.01
C LEU A 124 -15.54 -3.38 2.63
N ASP A 125 -16.37 -3.80 1.67
CA ASP A 125 -15.98 -4.06 0.28
C ASP A 125 -15.42 -2.78 -0.36
N TYR A 126 -16.10 -1.65 -0.18
CA TYR A 126 -15.63 -0.37 -0.68
C TYR A 126 -14.25 0.04 -0.14
N HIS A 127 -14.06 0.02 1.18
CA HIS A 127 -12.77 0.46 1.73
C HIS A 127 -11.64 -0.55 1.54
N SER A 128 -11.91 -1.85 1.61
CA SER A 128 -10.91 -2.88 1.31
C SER A 128 -10.43 -2.77 -0.15
N HIS A 129 -11.35 -2.60 -1.09
CA HIS A 129 -11.01 -2.35 -2.49
C HIS A 129 -10.12 -1.12 -2.66
N LEU A 130 -10.45 0.01 -1.99
CA LEU A 130 -9.62 1.22 -2.03
C LEU A 130 -8.22 1.01 -1.44
N ILE A 131 -8.12 0.29 -0.33
CA ILE A 131 -6.83 -0.06 0.30
C ILE A 131 -5.99 -0.89 -0.66
N ILE A 132 -6.57 -1.93 -1.25
CA ILE A 132 -5.90 -2.84 -2.18
C ILE A 132 -5.45 -2.06 -3.43
N LYS A 133 -6.37 -1.34 -4.07
CA LYS A 133 -6.07 -0.55 -5.28
C LYS A 133 -4.92 0.41 -5.07
N LYS A 134 -4.94 1.19 -3.98
CA LYS A 134 -3.86 2.13 -3.65
C LYS A 134 -2.55 1.41 -3.36
N SER A 135 -2.61 0.28 -2.65
CA SER A 135 -1.43 -0.55 -2.38
C SER A 135 -0.81 -1.08 -3.67
N LEU A 136 -1.62 -1.54 -4.62
CA LEU A 136 -1.18 -2.01 -5.92
C LEU A 136 -0.58 -0.88 -6.77
N GLN A 137 -1.16 0.33 -6.74
CA GLN A 137 -0.62 1.50 -7.44
C GLN A 137 0.74 1.92 -6.90
N GLU A 138 0.91 1.97 -5.57
CA GLU A 138 2.21 2.28 -4.97
C GLU A 138 3.23 1.16 -5.19
N SER A 139 2.80 -0.10 -5.15
CA SER A 139 3.62 -1.25 -5.54
C SER A 139 4.12 -1.12 -6.99
N GLU A 140 3.26 -0.69 -7.92
CA GLU A 140 3.65 -0.53 -9.32
C GLU A 140 4.73 0.53 -9.47
N LYS A 141 4.55 1.70 -8.85
CA LYS A 141 5.55 2.78 -8.84
C LYS A 141 6.89 2.29 -8.27
N LEU A 142 6.84 1.59 -7.14
CA LEU A 142 8.04 1.10 -6.47
C LEU A 142 8.75 -0.01 -7.27
N SER A 143 7.99 -0.89 -7.92
CA SER A 143 8.54 -1.93 -8.79
C SER A 143 9.27 -1.34 -10.00
N LYS A 144 8.74 -0.27 -10.60
CA LYS A 144 9.40 0.50 -11.68
C LYS A 144 10.71 1.10 -11.20
N GLU A 145 10.73 1.77 -10.06
CA GLU A 145 11.94 2.38 -9.49
C GLU A 145 13.02 1.34 -9.14
N LEU A 146 12.60 0.18 -8.64
CA LEU A 146 13.50 -0.90 -8.23
C LEU A 146 13.89 -1.85 -9.38
N LYS A 147 13.31 -1.68 -10.57
CA LYS A 147 13.44 -2.58 -11.73
C LYS A 147 13.01 -4.02 -11.42
N LEU A 148 11.88 -4.18 -10.72
CA LEU A 148 11.25 -5.46 -10.38
C LEU A 148 10.14 -5.81 -11.38
N SER A 149 9.63 -7.04 -11.31
CA SER A 149 8.45 -7.49 -12.08
C SER A 149 7.21 -6.67 -11.72
N GLN A 150 6.47 -6.22 -12.73
CA GLN A 150 5.28 -5.37 -12.56
C GLN A 150 4.01 -6.19 -12.34
N LEU A 151 4.01 -7.04 -11.31
CA LEU A 151 2.89 -7.93 -10.99
C LEU A 151 1.59 -7.14 -10.71
N SER A 152 1.71 -5.98 -10.04
CA SER A 152 0.56 -5.12 -9.77
C SER A 152 -0.19 -4.63 -11.02
N THR A 153 0.49 -4.49 -12.16
CA THR A 153 -0.12 -3.95 -13.39
C THR A 153 -1.25 -4.86 -13.91
N GLN A 154 -1.05 -6.18 -13.86
CA GLN A 154 -2.08 -7.13 -14.28
C GLN A 154 -3.29 -7.04 -13.35
N LEU A 155 -3.08 -7.13 -12.03
CA LEU A 155 -4.17 -7.02 -11.05
C LEU A 155 -4.95 -5.72 -11.18
N LEU A 156 -4.26 -4.59 -11.40
CA LEU A 156 -4.89 -3.29 -11.61
C LEU A 156 -5.75 -3.23 -12.87
N SER A 157 -5.41 -3.99 -13.91
CA SER A 157 -6.16 -4.04 -15.17
C SER A 157 -7.39 -4.93 -15.10
N GLU A 158 -7.36 -5.97 -14.25
CA GLU A 158 -8.44 -6.95 -14.12
C GLU A 158 -9.47 -6.57 -13.04
N MET A 159 -9.04 -5.82 -12.02
CA MET A 159 -9.92 -5.43 -10.90
C MET A 159 -11.06 -4.49 -11.32
N TYR A 160 -12.21 -4.61 -10.64
CA TYR A 160 -13.33 -3.70 -10.87
C TYR A 160 -12.98 -2.22 -10.62
N SER A 161 -13.74 -1.34 -11.27
CA SER A 161 -13.60 0.10 -11.07
C SER A 161 -14.03 0.51 -9.65
N THR A 162 -13.53 1.66 -9.20
CA THR A 162 -13.93 2.18 -7.88
C THR A 162 -15.40 2.61 -7.89
N GLU A 163 -15.91 3.08 -9.03
CA GLU A 163 -17.34 3.37 -9.25
C GLU A 163 -18.25 2.17 -8.99
N HIS A 164 -17.82 0.94 -9.31
CA HIS A 164 -18.61 -0.26 -9.04
C HIS A 164 -18.97 -0.35 -7.55
N TYR A 165 -17.96 -0.37 -6.67
CA TYR A 165 -18.18 -0.43 -5.22
C TYR A 165 -18.81 0.84 -4.66
N ARG A 166 -18.53 2.01 -5.25
CA ARG A 166 -19.15 3.26 -4.83
C ARG A 166 -20.66 3.25 -5.05
N ASN A 167 -21.12 2.66 -6.15
CA ASN A 167 -22.54 2.55 -6.47
C ASN A 167 -23.26 1.53 -5.59
N GLU A 168 -22.53 0.57 -5.02
CA GLU A 168 -23.05 -0.42 -4.08
C GLU A 168 -23.12 0.08 -2.63
N LEU A 169 -22.58 1.28 -2.35
CA LEU A 169 -22.66 1.86 -1.02
C LEU A 169 -24.12 2.03 -0.57
N PRO A 170 -24.42 1.80 0.72
CA PRO A 170 -25.76 1.94 1.25
C PRO A 170 -26.33 3.35 1.05
N LYS A 171 -27.66 3.45 0.87
CA LYS A 171 -28.34 4.75 0.80
C LYS A 171 -28.21 5.51 2.11
N GLN A 172 -28.31 6.84 2.01
CA GLN A 172 -28.17 7.75 3.17
C GLN A 172 -29.18 7.45 4.28
N GLU A 173 -30.39 6.99 3.97
CA GLU A 173 -31.37 6.63 5.00
C GLU A 173 -30.89 5.46 5.87
N LEU A 174 -30.26 4.43 5.28
CA LEU A 174 -29.71 3.29 6.01
C LEU A 174 -28.47 3.66 6.83
N ILE A 175 -27.63 4.54 6.28
CA ILE A 175 -26.43 5.06 6.98
C ILE A 175 -26.86 5.82 8.24
N GLN A 176 -27.90 6.65 8.14
CA GLN A 176 -28.45 7.39 9.28
C GLN A 176 -29.13 6.46 10.29
N LYS A 177 -29.96 5.52 9.82
CA LYS A 177 -30.64 4.52 10.67
C LYS A 177 -29.67 3.75 11.57
N TYR A 178 -28.49 3.41 11.04
CA TYR A 178 -27.51 2.59 11.75
C TYR A 178 -26.33 3.38 12.34
N TYR A 179 -26.35 4.72 12.29
CA TYR A 179 -25.29 5.59 12.80
C TYR A 179 -23.90 5.26 12.22
N LEU A 180 -23.80 5.21 10.90
CA LEU A 180 -22.59 4.79 10.15
C LEU A 180 -21.89 5.93 9.40
N GLN A 181 -22.19 7.19 9.71
CA GLN A 181 -21.69 8.37 8.99
C GLN A 181 -20.15 8.46 8.99
N GLU A 182 -19.52 8.06 10.09
CA GLU A 182 -18.06 8.08 10.26
C GLU A 182 -17.33 7.03 9.39
N LEU A 183 -18.07 6.08 8.80
CA LEU A 183 -17.53 4.99 8.01
C LEU A 183 -17.46 5.30 6.51
N LEU A 184 -17.76 6.52 6.06
CA LEU A 184 -17.75 6.92 4.65
C LEU A 184 -16.72 8.00 4.38
#